data_AF-A0A945X0B0-F1
#
_entry.id   AF-A0A945X0B0-F1
#
_cell.length_a   1.000
_cell.length_b   1.000
_cell.length_c   1.000
_cell.angle_alpha   90.00
_cell.angle_beta   90.00
_cell.angle_gamma   90.00
#
_symmetry.space_group_name_H-M   'P 1'
#
loop_
_entity.id
_entity.type
_entity.pdbx_description
1 polymer ?
#
loop_
_entity_poly.entity_id
_entity_poly.type
_entity_poly.pdbx_seq_one_letter_code
_entity_poly.pdbx_strand_id
1 'polypeptide(L)'
;MAGSFGYLEAKRMCIVFVRVVDAEQERVQLQCFRGRANVEGGHVSVIDGNGAVFPVPSSALGNILPSDGTKLLQDADYFVLVRTDDNIEFVSSN
;
A
#
# COMPACT_ATOMS: atom_id res chain seq x y z
N MET A 1 -16.54 -3.12 -16.88
CA MET A 1 -16.73 -4.03 -15.74
C MET A 1 -16.30 -3.27 -14.50
N ALA A 2 -17.27 -2.82 -13.69
CA ALA A 2 -17.00 -2.12 -12.44
C ALA A 2 -16.39 -3.14 -11.46
N GLY A 3 -15.08 -3.03 -11.23
CA GLY A 3 -14.34 -3.94 -10.35
C GLY A 3 -14.92 -3.89 -8.95
N SER A 4 -15.34 -5.04 -8.43
CA SER A 4 -15.99 -5.20 -7.13
C SER A 4 -15.03 -4.97 -5.96
N PHE A 5 -14.37 -3.83 -5.87
CA PHE A 5 -13.51 -3.46 -4.73
C PHE A 5 -14.31 -2.97 -3.51
N GLY A 6 -15.64 -3.04 -3.53
CA GLY A 6 -16.48 -2.62 -2.40
C GLY A 6 -16.17 -3.34 -1.08
N TYR A 7 -15.53 -4.52 -1.13
CA TYR A 7 -15.07 -5.21 0.08
C TYR A 7 -13.86 -4.55 0.76
N LEU A 8 -13.15 -3.66 0.06
CA LEU A 8 -12.02 -2.90 0.58
C LEU A 8 -12.45 -1.57 1.20
N GLU A 9 -13.67 -1.09 0.95
CA GLU A 9 -14.13 0.19 1.46
C GLU A 9 -14.11 0.22 3.00
N ALA A 10 -13.51 1.27 3.56
CA ALA A 10 -13.31 1.49 4.99
C ALA A 10 -12.50 0.41 5.73
N LYS A 11 -11.85 -0.52 5.03
CA LYS A 11 -10.97 -1.54 5.62
C LYS A 11 -9.59 -0.97 5.95
N ARG A 12 -8.92 -1.58 6.93
CA ARG A 12 -7.55 -1.20 7.30
C ARG A 12 -6.61 -1.73 6.21
N MET A 13 -5.95 -0.83 5.52
CA MET A 13 -5.08 -1.17 4.40
C MET A 13 -3.65 -0.69 4.66
N CYS A 14 -2.68 -1.52 4.32
CA CYS A 14 -1.27 -1.19 4.39
C CYS A 14 -0.63 -1.23 3.00
N ILE A 15 -0.13 -0.10 2.52
CA ILE A 15 0.68 -0.04 1.31
C ILE A 15 2.13 -0.28 1.71
N VAL A 16 2.71 -1.34 1.19
CA VAL A 16 4.11 -1.67 1.37
C VAL A 16 4.85 -1.20 0.14
N PHE A 17 5.53 -0.06 0.28
CA PHE A 17 6.45 0.44 -0.73
C PHE A 17 7.73 -0.38 -0.71
N VAL A 18 8.11 -0.90 -1.87
CA VAL A 18 9.31 -1.69 -2.05
C VAL A 18 10.24 -0.95 -3.00
N ARG A 19 11.34 -0.45 -2.46
CA ARG A 19 12.46 0.10 -3.24
C ARG A 19 13.58 -0.92 -3.28
N VAL A 20 14.07 -1.22 -4.47
CA VAL A 20 15.28 -2.03 -4.61
C VAL A 20 16.47 -1.11 -4.48
N VAL A 21 17.22 -1.22 -3.38
CA VAL A 21 18.44 -0.41 -3.15
C VAL A 21 19.62 -1.06 -3.84
N ASP A 22 19.69 -2.39 -3.82
CA ASP A 22 20.74 -3.17 -4.46
C ASP A 22 20.14 -4.46 -5.00
N ALA A 23 20.09 -4.60 -6.32
CA ALA A 23 19.53 -5.78 -6.98
C ALA A 23 20.49 -6.97 -6.94
N GLU A 24 21.80 -6.74 -6.82
CA GLU A 24 22.83 -7.79 -6.80
C GLU A 24 22.94 -8.42 -5.40
N GLN A 25 22.69 -7.64 -4.35
CA GLN A 25 22.69 -8.09 -2.95
C GLN A 25 21.28 -8.34 -2.39
N GLU A 26 20.24 -8.31 -3.24
CA GLU A 26 18.83 -8.48 -2.83
C GLU A 26 18.40 -7.52 -1.70
N ARG A 27 19.01 -6.32 -1.62
CA ARG A 27 18.68 -5.34 -0.59
C ARG A 27 17.50 -4.50 -1.05
N VAL A 28 16.39 -4.67 -0.36
CA VAL A 28 15.19 -3.87 -0.55
C VAL A 28 14.91 -3.01 0.68
N GLN A 29 14.51 -1.77 0.45
CA GLN A 29 13.96 -0.89 1.47
C GLN A 29 12.44 -0.99 1.41
N LEU A 30 11.84 -1.30 2.56
CA LEU A 30 10.41 -1.43 2.73
C LEU A 30 9.89 -0.26 3.55
N GLN A 31 8.90 0.47 3.03
CA GLN A 31 8.14 1.46 3.81
C GLN A 31 6.67 1.07 3.87
N CYS A 32 6.08 1.11 5.05
CA CYS A 32 4.67 0.81 5.26
C CYS A 32 3.88 2.11 5.42
N PHE A 33 2.89 2.32 4.57
CA PHE A 33 1.90 3.37 4.70
C PHE A 33 0.56 2.76 5.07
N ARG A 34 0.15 3.00 6.31
CA ARG A 34 -1.06 2.40 6.88
C ARG A 34 -2.18 3.41 6.80
N GLY A 35 -3.38 2.93 6.58
CA GLY A 35 -4.55 3.80 6.55
C GLY A 35 -5.83 3.03 6.34
N ARG A 36 -6.86 3.74 5.92
CA ARG A 36 -8.14 3.16 5.51
C ARG A 36 -8.27 3.24 4.01
N ALA A 37 -8.65 2.12 3.40
CA ALA A 37 -9.00 2.10 2.00
C ALA A 37 -10.32 2.84 1.77
N ASN A 38 -10.32 3.71 0.78
CA ASN A 38 -11.45 4.46 0.26
C ASN A 38 -11.59 4.07 -1.20
N VAL A 39 -12.78 3.64 -1.60
CA VAL A 39 -13.04 3.16 -2.96
C VAL A 39 -14.02 4.13 -3.61
N GLU A 40 -13.58 4.85 -4.64
CA GLU A 40 -14.40 5.84 -5.32
C GLU A 40 -14.33 5.60 -6.84
N GLY A 41 -15.48 5.32 -7.48
CA GLY A 41 -15.56 5.19 -8.94
C GLY A 41 -14.68 4.08 -9.56
N GLY A 42 -14.25 3.08 -8.77
CA GLY A 42 -13.31 2.03 -9.22
C GLY A 42 -11.84 2.34 -8.96
N HIS A 43 -11.53 3.46 -8.31
CA HIS A 43 -10.21 3.79 -7.80
C HIS A 43 -10.14 3.46 -6.31
N VAL A 44 -9.01 2.87 -5.88
CA VAL A 44 -8.75 2.60 -4.46
C VAL A 44 -7.70 3.61 -3.99
N SER A 45 -7.98 4.32 -2.92
CA SER A 45 -7.05 5.23 -2.26
C SER A 45 -6.93 4.87 -0.79
N VAL A 46 -5.76 5.05 -0.18
CA VAL A 46 -5.55 4.79 1.25
C VAL A 46 -5.36 6.12 1.96
N ILE A 47 -6.12 6.32 3.03
CA ILE A 47 -6.10 7.54 3.85
C ILE A 47 -5.50 7.20 5.21
N ASP A 48 -4.33 7.76 5.51
CA ASP A 48 -3.66 7.61 6.82
C ASP A 48 -4.38 8.40 7.92
N GLY A 49 -4.09 8.10 9.18
CA GLY A 49 -4.61 8.81 10.36
C GLY A 49 -4.31 10.31 10.37
N ASN A 50 -3.26 10.76 9.66
CA ASN A 50 -2.94 12.17 9.49
C ASN A 50 -3.69 12.86 8.33
N GLY A 51 -4.58 12.14 7.64
CA GLY A 51 -5.31 12.66 6.47
C GLY A 51 -4.52 12.64 5.16
N ALA A 52 -3.31 12.07 5.15
CA ALA A 52 -2.56 11.85 3.93
C ALA A 52 -3.28 10.82 3.06
N VAL A 53 -3.47 11.13 1.77
CA VAL A 53 -4.15 10.26 0.81
C VAL A 53 -3.15 9.73 -0.19
N PHE A 54 -3.09 8.41 -0.33
CA PHE A 54 -2.29 7.74 -1.34
C PHE A 54 -3.19 6.97 -2.31
N PRO A 55 -3.31 7.38 -3.58
CA PRO A 55 -4.05 6.63 -4.58
C PRO A 55 -3.27 5.36 -4.95
N VAL A 56 -3.89 4.19 -4.82
CA VAL A 56 -3.29 2.92 -5.22
C VAL A 56 -3.25 2.87 -6.75
N PRO A 57 -2.07 2.68 -7.36
CA PRO A 57 -1.96 2.64 -8.81
C PRO A 57 -2.72 1.44 -9.37
N SER A 58 -3.32 1.61 -10.55
CA SER A 58 -4.15 0.58 -11.21
C SER A 58 -3.40 -0.73 -11.42
N SER A 59 -2.08 -0.65 -11.65
CA SER A 59 -1.18 -1.79 -11.80
C SER A 59 -1.02 -2.63 -10.52
N ALA A 60 -1.22 -2.03 -9.35
CA ALA A 60 -1.10 -2.70 -8.05
C ALA A 60 -2.46 -3.20 -7.50
N LEU A 61 -3.59 -2.78 -8.09
CA LEU A 61 -4.93 -3.19 -7.65
C LEU A 61 -5.15 -4.70 -7.74
N GLY A 62 -4.52 -5.37 -8.71
CA GLY A 62 -4.57 -6.83 -8.86
C GLY A 62 -3.72 -7.59 -7.83
N ASN A 63 -2.90 -6.87 -7.05
CA ASN A 63 -1.97 -7.44 -6.08
C ASN A 63 -2.30 -7.01 -4.64
N ILE A 64 -3.58 -6.73 -4.38
CA ILE A 64 -4.11 -6.50 -3.05
C ILE A 64 -4.33 -7.86 -2.39
N LEU A 65 -3.58 -8.13 -1.33
CA LEU A 65 -3.54 -9.39 -0.63
C LEU A 65 -4.14 -9.22 0.79
N PRO A 66 -4.80 -10.24 1.34
CA PRO A 66 -5.21 -10.23 2.75
C PRO A 66 -3.98 -10.23 3.64
N SER A 67 -4.08 -9.63 4.82
CA SER A 67 -2.97 -9.58 5.77
C SER A 67 -2.58 -10.97 6.27
N ASP A 68 -1.32 -11.34 6.10
CA ASP A 68 -0.74 -12.59 6.62
C ASP A 68 -0.37 -12.50 8.12
N GLY A 69 -0.79 -11.44 8.83
CA GLY A 69 -0.51 -11.26 10.25
C GLY A 69 0.96 -10.98 10.59
N THR A 70 1.76 -10.58 9.59
CA THR A 70 3.17 -10.22 9.80
C THR A 70 3.28 -8.94 10.63
N LYS A 71 4.35 -8.82 11.43
CA LYS A 71 4.61 -7.64 12.27
C LYS A 71 4.68 -6.32 11.48
N LEU A 72 5.01 -6.39 10.19
CA LEU A 72 5.04 -5.26 9.27
C LEU A 72 3.63 -4.69 9.01
N LEU A 73 2.65 -5.56 8.82
CA LEU A 73 1.27 -5.19 8.49
C LEU A 73 0.49 -4.72 9.73
N GLN A 74 0.92 -5.16 10.92
CA GLN A 74 0.26 -4.84 12.19
C GLN A 74 -1.22 -5.19 12.16
N ASP A 75 -2.10 -4.19 12.21
CA ASP A 75 -3.55 -4.31 12.27
C ASP A 75 -4.21 -3.96 10.91
N ALA A 76 -3.46 -4.16 9.82
CA ALA A 76 -4.04 -4.07 8.49
C ALA A 76 -4.84 -5.35 8.19
N ASP A 77 -6.03 -5.20 7.61
CA ASP A 77 -6.84 -6.29 7.06
C ASP A 77 -6.28 -6.74 5.70
N TYR A 78 -5.78 -5.77 4.91
CA TYR A 78 -5.25 -5.98 3.57
C TYR A 78 -3.95 -5.22 3.37
N PHE A 79 -3.12 -5.71 2.45
CA PHE A 79 -1.93 -5.02 2.04
C PHE A 79 -1.73 -5.07 0.53
N VAL A 80 -0.94 -4.12 0.02
CA VAL A 80 -0.56 -4.07 -1.39
C VAL A 80 0.92 -3.73 -1.50
N LEU A 81 1.61 -4.44 -2.38
CA LEU A 81 3.02 -4.20 -2.68
C LEU A 81 3.11 -3.21 -3.85
N VAL A 82 3.72 -2.06 -3.60
CA VAL A 82 3.95 -1.05 -4.62
C VAL A 82 5.46 -0.92 -4.81
N ARG A 83 5.94 -1.28 -6.00
CA ARG A 83 7.33 -1.00 -6.36
C ARG A 83 7.49 0.50 -6.57
N THR A 84 8.47 1.08 -5.92
CA THR A 84 8.83 2.48 -6.07
C THR A 84 10.08 2.63 -6.92
N ASP A 85 10.12 3.67 -7.75
CA ASP A 85 11.32 4.09 -8.47
C ASP A 85 12.37 4.65 -7.51
N ASP A 86 13.63 4.62 -7.93
CA ASP A 86 14.78 5.11 -7.15
C ASP A 86 14.72 6.60 -6.80
N ASN A 87 13.91 7.37 -7.51
CA ASN A 87 13.71 8.80 -7.25
C ASN A 87 12.65 9.10 -6.17
N ILE A 88 11.98 8.08 -5.60
CA ILE A 88 11.02 8.30 -4.53
C ILE A 88 11.77 8.38 -3.20
N GLU A 89 11.82 9.58 -2.64
CA GLU A 89 12.27 9.79 -1.26
C GLU A 89 11.17 9.35 -0.30
N PHE A 90 11.47 8.31 0.47
CA PHE A 90 10.63 7.90 1.58
C PHE A 90 10.78 8.91 2.71
N VAL A 91 9.79 9.78 2.86
CA VAL A 91 9.74 10.68 4.01
C VAL A 91 9.44 9.83 5.24
N SER A 92 10.48 9.53 6.02
CA SER A 92 10.32 9.01 7.37
C SER A 92 9.75 10.14 8.23
N SER A 93 8.46 10.10 8.53
CA SER A 93 7.90 10.91 9.62
C SER A 93 8.51 10.40 10.92
N ASN A 94 9.45 11.18 11.44
CA ASN A 94 10.14 11.01 12.72
C ASN A 94 9.18 11.18 13.90
#